data_AF-A0A251V2B4-F1
#
_entry.id   AF-A0A251V2B4-F1
#
_cell.length_a   1.000
_cell.length_b   1.000
_cell.length_c   1.000
_cell.angle_alpha   90.00
_cell.angle_beta   90.00
_cell.angle_gamma   90.00
#
_symmetry.space_group_name_H-M   'P 1'
#
loop_
_entity.id
_entity.type
_entity.pdbx_description
1 polymer ?
#
loop_
_entity_poly.entity_id
_entity_poly.type
_entity_poly.pdbx_seq_one_letter_code
_entity_poly.pdbx_strand_id
1 'polypeptide(L)'
;MPSNSWWPSSSDDEEEMFFANAVLRAGQILIEEEEEEEDFSSENVITRRIRINRDRQGAHEKLVNDYFSDEPLYNNEIFRRRFRMSRRLFTRIANDLAGLDPFFTQRPDA
;
A
#
# COMPACT_ATOMS: atom_id res chain seq x y z
N MET A 1 46.10 -15.16 48.27
CA MET A 1 44.80 -15.24 47.57
C MET A 1 43.84 -14.30 48.28
N PRO A 2 43.50 -13.13 47.71
CA PRO A 2 42.49 -12.26 48.27
C PRO A 2 41.13 -12.48 47.59
N SER A 3 40.10 -12.51 48.42
CA SER A 3 38.67 -12.63 48.13
C SER A 3 38.15 -11.41 47.37
N ASN A 4 37.44 -11.61 46.26
CA ASN A 4 36.70 -10.53 45.59
C ASN A 4 35.40 -10.23 46.33
N SER A 5 35.38 -9.07 46.97
CA SER A 5 34.22 -8.45 47.61
C SER A 5 33.41 -7.66 46.57
N TRP A 6 32.74 -8.34 45.64
CA TRP A 6 31.91 -7.68 44.63
C TRP A 6 30.43 -8.02 44.77
N TRP A 7 29.88 -7.73 45.93
CA TRP A 7 28.44 -7.46 46.06
C TRP A 7 28.25 -6.42 47.15
N PRO A 8 27.62 -5.28 46.85
CA PRO A 8 26.86 -4.57 47.85
C PRO A 8 25.48 -5.25 47.97
N SER A 9 25.17 -5.78 49.16
CA SER A 9 23.79 -5.81 49.63
C SER A 9 23.48 -4.46 50.28
N SER A 10 22.42 -3.78 49.83
CA SER A 10 21.55 -2.85 50.57
C SER A 10 20.70 -2.10 49.54
N SER A 11 19.46 -2.55 49.27
CA SER A 11 18.21 -2.05 49.88
C SER A 11 17.84 -0.64 49.40
N ASP A 12 17.10 -0.58 48.28
CA ASP A 12 16.23 0.56 47.94
C ASP A 12 14.97 0.01 47.25
N ASP A 13 14.10 -0.59 48.07
CA ASP A 13 12.93 -1.38 47.64
C ASP A 13 11.82 -0.54 46.99
N GLU A 14 11.91 0.80 47.01
CA GLU A 14 10.90 1.71 46.46
C GLU A 14 10.95 1.76 44.93
N GLU A 15 12.16 1.78 44.35
CA GLU A 15 12.38 1.81 42.90
C GLU A 15 12.01 0.47 42.27
N GLU A 16 12.41 -0.65 42.87
CA GLU A 16 12.05 -1.99 42.39
C GLU A 16 10.54 -2.25 42.48
N MET A 17 9.87 -1.77 43.54
CA MET A 17 8.42 -1.84 43.66
C MET A 17 7.69 -0.94 42.66
N PHE A 18 8.27 0.21 42.29
CA PHE A 18 7.75 1.06 41.23
C PHE A 18 7.81 0.33 39.88
N PHE A 19 8.95 -0.27 39.53
CA PHE A 19 9.08 -1.05 38.29
C PHE A 19 8.19 -2.28 38.29
N ALA A 20 8.09 -3.01 39.40
CA ALA A 20 7.20 -4.16 39.53
C ALA A 20 5.71 -3.77 39.34
N ASN A 21 5.29 -2.65 39.93
CA ASN A 21 3.92 -2.14 39.78
C ASN A 21 3.65 -1.61 38.36
N ALA A 22 4.64 -0.98 37.71
CA ALA A 22 4.54 -0.54 36.33
C ALA A 22 4.37 -1.72 35.36
N VAL A 23 5.14 -2.80 35.54
CA VAL A 23 5.02 -4.02 34.73
C VAL A 23 3.68 -4.72 34.97
N LEU A 24 3.21 -4.80 36.23
CA LEU A 24 1.92 -5.41 36.56
C LEU A 24 0.74 -4.61 35.96
N ARG A 25 0.79 -3.27 36.04
CA ARG A 25 -0.21 -2.40 35.41
C ARG A 25 -0.18 -2.47 33.89
N ALA A 26 0.99 -2.50 33.28
CA ALA A 26 1.12 -2.66 31.84
C ALA A 26 0.57 -4.02 31.37
N GLY A 27 0.81 -5.09 32.13
CA GLY A 27 0.22 -6.40 31.88
C GLY A 27 -1.31 -6.37 32.00
N GLN A 28 -1.86 -5.68 33.01
CA GLN A 28 -3.32 -5.52 33.16
C GLN A 28 -3.94 -4.78 31.98
N ILE A 29 -3.30 -3.72 31.48
CA ILE A 29 -3.78 -2.94 30.32
C ILE A 29 -3.73 -3.79 29.06
N LEU A 30 -2.65 -4.57 28.84
CA LEU A 30 -2.53 -5.46 27.68
C LEU A 30 -3.58 -6.57 27.70
N ILE A 31 -3.88 -7.13 28.87
CA ILE A 31 -4.92 -8.15 29.03
C ILE A 31 -6.32 -7.53 28.84
N GLU A 32 -6.59 -6.34 29.39
CA GLU A 32 -7.85 -5.62 29.14
C GLU A 32 -8.02 -5.21 27.66
N GLU A 33 -6.93 -4.86 26.96
CA GLU A 33 -6.93 -4.55 25.53
C GLU A 33 -7.10 -5.81 24.66
N GLU A 34 -6.60 -6.97 25.09
CA GLU A 34 -6.89 -8.28 24.47
C GLU A 34 -8.32 -8.78 24.74
N GLU A 35 -8.89 -8.51 25.93
CA GLU A 35 -10.26 -8.92 26.30
C GLU A 35 -11.35 -8.05 25.60
N GLU A 36 -11.07 -6.79 25.27
CA GLU A 36 -11.94 -5.99 24.38
C GLU A 36 -11.87 -6.42 22.90
N GLU A 37 -10.85 -7.22 22.51
CA GLU A 37 -10.70 -7.78 21.15
C GLU A 37 -11.24 -9.22 20.98
N GLU A 38 -11.97 -9.79 21.97
CA GLU A 38 -12.68 -11.07 21.81
C GLU A 38 -14.02 -10.97 21.02
N ASP A 39 -14.08 -10.14 19.98
CA ASP A 39 -15.00 -10.34 18.83
C ASP A 39 -14.32 -9.97 17.49
N PHE A 40 -13.02 -10.18 17.39
CA PHE A 40 -12.39 -10.32 16.08
C PHE A 40 -11.91 -11.75 15.92
N SER A 41 -12.84 -12.58 15.42
CA SER A 41 -12.54 -13.75 14.58
C SER A 41 -11.17 -13.58 13.95
N SER A 42 -10.32 -14.61 14.05
CA SER A 42 -9.03 -14.71 13.39
C SER A 42 -9.20 -14.67 11.86
N GLU A 43 -9.60 -13.52 11.35
CA GLU A 43 -10.12 -13.27 10.02
C GLU A 43 -9.00 -12.57 9.28
N ASN A 44 -8.07 -13.37 8.74
CA ASN A 44 -7.13 -13.01 7.70
C ASN A 44 -6.75 -11.52 7.67
N VAL A 45 -5.64 -11.14 8.33
CA VAL A 45 -5.01 -9.83 8.13
C VAL A 45 -4.44 -9.78 6.70
N ILE A 46 -5.34 -9.72 5.71
CA ILE A 46 -5.07 -9.27 4.37
C ILE A 46 -4.76 -7.80 4.57
N THR A 47 -3.48 -7.45 4.53
CA THR A 47 -3.04 -6.05 4.47
C THR A 47 -3.78 -5.39 3.31
N ARG A 48 -4.84 -4.64 3.62
CA ARG A 48 -5.67 -3.97 2.63
C ARG A 48 -4.76 -3.04 1.83
N ARG A 49 -4.55 -3.35 0.55
CA ARG A 49 -3.71 -2.56 -0.34
C ARG A 49 -4.24 -1.13 -0.37
N ILE A 50 -3.42 -0.17 0.07
CA ILE A 50 -3.76 1.26 0.00
C ILE A 50 -4.01 1.62 -1.47
N ARG A 51 -5.24 2.08 -1.77
CA ARG A 51 -5.61 2.56 -3.10
C ARG A 51 -5.12 4.00 -3.25
N ILE A 52 -4.01 4.17 -3.96
CA ILE A 52 -3.51 5.50 -4.34
C ILE A 52 -4.33 6.02 -5.52
N ASN A 53 -4.91 7.21 -5.38
CA ASN A 53 -5.53 7.92 -6.49
C ASN A 53 -4.43 8.32 -7.49
N ARG A 54 -4.57 7.83 -8.74
CA ARG A 54 -3.60 8.05 -9.82
C ARG A 54 -4.09 9.01 -10.90
N ASP A 55 -5.25 9.65 -10.68
CA ASP A 55 -5.92 10.47 -11.69
C ASP A 55 -5.99 9.78 -13.06
N ARG A 56 -6.66 8.62 -13.07
CA ARG A 56 -6.75 7.77 -14.28
C ARG A 56 -7.43 8.51 -15.43
N GLN A 57 -8.42 9.33 -15.10
CA GLN A 57 -9.19 10.10 -16.07
C GLN A 57 -8.32 11.19 -16.71
N GLY A 58 -7.63 12.01 -15.91
CA GLY A 58 -6.71 13.02 -16.45
C GLY A 58 -5.57 12.41 -17.25
N ALA A 59 -5.04 11.26 -16.82
CA ALA A 59 -4.04 10.53 -17.59
C ALA A 59 -4.56 10.03 -18.95
N HIS A 60 -5.82 9.57 -19.02
CA HIS A 60 -6.46 9.16 -20.27
C HIS A 60 -6.64 10.34 -21.22
N GLU A 61 -7.23 11.44 -20.74
CA GLU A 61 -7.46 12.64 -21.54
C GLU A 61 -6.15 13.18 -22.12
N LYS A 62 -5.10 13.25 -21.30
CA LYS A 62 -3.77 13.66 -21.75
C LYS A 62 -3.23 12.74 -22.83
N LEU A 63 -3.34 11.41 -22.66
CA LEU A 63 -2.86 10.44 -23.65
C LEU A 63 -3.59 10.59 -24.98
N VAL A 64 -4.90 10.81 -24.96
CA VAL A 64 -5.71 11.03 -26.18
C VAL A 64 -5.29 12.34 -26.86
N ASN A 65 -5.21 13.44 -26.11
CA ASN A 65 -4.84 14.75 -26.65
C ASN A 65 -3.43 14.78 -27.23
N ASP A 66 -2.48 14.10 -26.58
CA ASP A 66 -1.07 14.14 -26.99
C ASP A 66 -0.81 13.34 -28.28
N TYR A 67 -1.56 12.26 -28.53
CA TYR A 67 -1.22 11.26 -29.57
C TYR A 67 -2.35 10.92 -30.56
N PHE A 68 -3.61 11.00 -30.14
CA PHE A 68 -4.75 10.46 -30.90
C PHE A 68 -5.75 11.52 -31.36
N SER A 69 -5.63 12.77 -30.91
CA SER A 69 -6.41 13.88 -31.44
C SER A 69 -6.14 14.14 -32.93
N ASP A 70 -7.01 14.94 -33.54
CA ASP A 70 -6.89 15.36 -34.94
C ASP A 70 -5.60 16.16 -35.18
N GLU A 71 -5.25 17.02 -34.22
CA GLU A 71 -4.00 17.78 -34.17
C GLU A 71 -3.17 17.31 -32.95
N PRO A 72 -2.47 16.17 -33.05
CA PRO A 72 -1.73 15.61 -31.91
C PRO A 72 -0.49 16.46 -31.60
N LEU A 73 -0.22 16.65 -30.31
CA LEU A 73 0.99 17.34 -29.84
C LEU A 73 2.26 16.64 -30.33
N TYR A 74 2.24 15.31 -30.40
CA TYR A 74 3.35 14.50 -30.87
C TYR A 74 3.07 13.86 -32.22
N ASN A 75 4.03 14.02 -33.14
CA ASN A 75 3.94 13.46 -34.48
C ASN A 75 4.09 11.92 -34.49
N ASN A 76 3.86 11.32 -35.67
CA ASN A 76 3.92 9.87 -35.86
C ASN A 76 5.30 9.25 -35.55
N GLU A 77 6.39 10.00 -35.72
CA GLU A 77 7.74 9.50 -35.43
C GLU A 77 7.96 9.31 -33.92
N ILE A 78 7.54 10.30 -33.12
CA ILE A 78 7.58 10.22 -31.66
C ILE A 78 6.67 9.10 -31.17
N PHE A 79 5.45 8.98 -31.73
CA PHE A 79 4.54 7.88 -31.41
C PHE A 79 5.21 6.52 -31.64
N ARG A 80 5.84 6.32 -32.81
CA ARG A 80 6.56 5.08 -33.14
C ARG A 80 7.72 4.82 -32.18
N ARG A 81 8.46 5.85 -31.77
CA ARG A 81 9.54 5.70 -30.79
C ARG A 81 9.02 5.26 -29.41
N ARG A 82 7.86 5.80 -28.99
CA ARG A 82 7.26 5.53 -27.68
C ARG A 82 6.56 4.18 -27.61
N PHE A 83 5.68 3.89 -28.55
CA PHE A 83 4.84 2.67 -28.56
C PHE A 83 5.41 1.55 -29.42
N ARG A 84 6.52 1.80 -30.12
CA ARG A 84 7.24 0.84 -30.97
C ARG A 84 6.41 0.32 -32.15
N MET A 85 5.32 1.01 -32.51
CA MET A 85 4.44 0.70 -33.64
C MET A 85 3.80 1.96 -34.22
N SER A 86 3.22 1.88 -35.42
CA SER A 86 2.47 3.00 -36.00
C SER A 86 1.14 3.23 -35.27
N ARG A 87 0.66 4.48 -35.25
CA ARG A 87 -0.65 4.82 -34.67
C ARG A 87 -1.78 3.99 -35.26
N ARG A 88 -1.78 3.83 -36.60
CA ARG A 88 -2.76 3.01 -37.31
C ARG A 88 -2.77 1.54 -36.86
N LEU A 89 -1.59 0.93 -36.68
CA LEU A 89 -1.50 -0.45 -36.21
C LEU A 89 -1.98 -0.57 -34.76
N PHE A 90 -1.58 0.37 -33.91
CA PHE A 90 -2.03 0.42 -32.51
C PHE A 90 -3.56 0.48 -32.44
N THR A 91 -4.19 1.42 -33.16
CA THR A 91 -5.65 1.58 -33.17
C THR A 91 -6.35 0.34 -33.68
N ARG A 92 -5.82 -0.32 -34.72
CA ARG A 92 -6.39 -1.58 -35.21
C ARG A 92 -6.37 -2.67 -34.14
N ILE A 93 -5.23 -2.88 -33.48
CA ILE A 93 -5.10 -3.89 -32.40
C ILE A 93 -6.05 -3.55 -31.24
N ALA A 94 -6.13 -2.29 -30.83
CA ALA A 94 -7.02 -1.86 -29.76
C ALA A 94 -8.50 -2.14 -30.10
N ASN A 95 -8.92 -1.84 -31.32
CA ASN A 95 -10.27 -2.11 -31.79
C ASN A 95 -10.57 -3.62 -31.90
N ASP A 96 -9.62 -4.39 -32.42
CA ASP A 96 -9.75 -5.85 -32.53
C ASP A 96 -9.90 -6.46 -31.11
N LEU A 97 -9.10 -6.00 -30.13
CA LEU A 97 -9.20 -6.45 -28.74
C LEU A 97 -10.53 -6.04 -28.09
N ALA A 98 -11.00 -4.82 -28.31
CA ALA A 98 -12.29 -4.35 -27.80
C ALA A 98 -13.48 -5.14 -28.38
N GLY A 99 -13.36 -5.65 -29.62
CA GLY A 99 -14.36 -6.53 -30.23
C GLY A 99 -14.32 -7.98 -29.72
N LEU A 100 -13.16 -8.45 -29.23
CA LEU A 100 -12.97 -9.82 -28.76
C LEU A 100 -13.28 -10.01 -27.28
N ASP A 101 -12.93 -9.03 -26.44
CA ASP A 101 -13.06 -9.14 -24.99
C ASP A 101 -13.60 -7.83 -24.38
N PRO A 102 -14.74 -7.88 -23.65
CA PRO A 102 -15.32 -6.74 -22.94
C PRO A 102 -14.35 -6.03 -21.97
N PHE A 103 -13.28 -6.70 -21.52
CA PHE A 103 -12.24 -6.10 -20.69
C PHE A 103 -11.61 -4.85 -21.32
N PHE A 104 -11.49 -4.82 -22.66
CA PHE A 104 -10.88 -3.69 -23.39
C PHE A 104 -11.89 -2.60 -23.77
N THR A 105 -13.13 -2.70 -23.31
CA THR A 105 -14.15 -1.66 -23.50
C THR A 105 -14.28 -0.81 -22.24
N GLN A 106 -14.61 0.48 -22.39
CA GLN A 106 -14.90 1.32 -21.24
C GLN A 106 -16.20 0.86 -20.59
N ARG A 107 -16.15 0.59 -19.28
CA ARG A 107 -17.31 0.18 -18.48
C ARG A 107 -17.65 1.29 -17.48
N PRO A 108 -18.92 1.42 -17.09
CA PRO A 108 -19.30 2.28 -15.98
C PRO A 108 -18.48 1.90 -14.74
N ASP A 109 -18.14 2.90 -13.95
CA ASP A 109 -17.53 2.69 -12.64
C ASP A 109 -18.47 1.85 -11.77
N ALA A 110 -17.88 0.92 -11.02
CA ALA A 110 -18.58 -0.02 -10.14
C ALA A 110 -18.74 0.56 -8.73
#